data_AF-A0A090WKP5-F1
#
_entry.id   AF-A0A090WKP5-F1
#
_cell.length_a   1.000
_cell.length_b   1.000
_cell.length_c   1.000
_cell.angle_alpha   90.00
_cell.angle_beta   90.00
_cell.angle_gamma   90.00
#
_symmetry.space_group_name_H-M   'P 1'
#
loop_
_entity.id
_entity.type
_entity.pdbx_description
1 polymer ?
#
loop_
_entity_poly.entity_id
_entity_poly.type
_entity_poly.pdbx_seq_one_letter_code
_entity_poly.pdbx_strand_id
1 'polypeptide(L)'
;MFPLLLAQGGEGIAVGLSTKILPHNFIELIDASIKHLQGKRFTILPDFPTAGIADFSNYNDGLRGGKVRVRSKISQLDKNTLVITELPFGTTTSSLIDSILKANDKGKIKVKKIEDNTAAEVEILVHLPSGLSPDKTIDALYAFTSCESSISPLGCVIEDNKPLFVGGVTEMLRRSTDNTVDLLKQELEIRLGEFEEQWHFASLERIFIENRIYRDIEEEETWPGVINAIDKGLQPHIKHLKRAVTEEDITRLTEIRIKRISKFDIDKAQQKIDALEDQIAEIKHHLANLIDYAVAYFTRLKKEYGEGRERKTEIRVFDDVDATKVVIRNTKLYVNREEGL
;
A
#
# COMPACT_ATOMS: atom_id res chain seq x y z
N MET A 1 7.42 -0.19 -4.55
CA MET A 1 7.23 -0.89 -3.27
C MET A 1 6.33 -0.03 -2.39
N PHE A 2 5.27 -0.60 -1.84
CA PHE A 2 4.23 0.13 -1.12
C PHE A 2 3.49 -0.84 -0.18
N PRO A 3 2.97 -0.41 0.99
CA PRO A 3 2.23 -1.25 1.94
C PRO A 3 0.88 -1.76 1.40
N LEU A 4 0.94 -2.67 0.42
CA LEU A 4 -0.22 -3.12 -0.36
C LEU A 4 -1.24 -3.85 0.52
N LEU A 5 -0.78 -4.65 1.48
CA LEU A 5 -1.64 -5.37 2.42
C LEU A 5 -2.58 -4.42 3.17
N LEU A 6 -2.07 -3.27 3.63
CA LEU A 6 -2.88 -2.29 4.35
C LEU A 6 -3.74 -1.47 3.40
N ALA A 7 -3.26 -1.18 2.20
CA ALA A 7 -4.04 -0.41 1.23
C ALA A 7 -5.27 -1.16 0.70
N GLN A 8 -5.15 -2.47 0.50
CA GLN A 8 -6.24 -3.31 0.00
C GLN A 8 -7.03 -3.99 1.13
N GLY A 9 -6.41 -4.16 2.30
CA GLY A 9 -6.90 -5.07 3.32
C GLY A 9 -6.67 -6.53 2.93
N GLY A 10 -7.24 -7.42 3.73
CA GLY A 10 -7.14 -8.86 3.49
C GLY A 10 -8.14 -9.62 4.35
N GLU A 11 -8.80 -10.60 3.77
CA GLU A 11 -9.74 -11.47 4.48
C GLU A 11 -9.48 -12.92 4.11
N GLY A 12 -9.50 -13.79 5.10
CA GLY A 12 -9.28 -15.21 4.88
C GLY A 12 -9.64 -16.05 6.08
N ILE A 13 -10.04 -17.30 5.81
CA ILE A 13 -10.32 -18.31 6.81
C ILE A 13 -9.50 -19.55 6.45
N ALA A 14 -8.72 -20.02 7.43
CA ALA A 14 -7.93 -21.24 7.35
C ALA A 14 -8.35 -22.18 8.50
N VAL A 15 -7.79 -23.40 8.53
CA VAL A 15 -8.13 -24.39 9.57
C VAL A 15 -7.74 -23.86 10.95
N GLY A 16 -8.73 -23.44 11.74
CA GLY A 16 -8.55 -22.89 13.09
C GLY A 16 -8.08 -21.45 13.16
N LEU A 17 -7.96 -20.74 12.03
CA LEU A 17 -7.45 -19.36 11.96
C LEU A 17 -8.31 -18.51 11.04
N SER A 18 -8.38 -17.21 11.32
CA SER A 18 -8.96 -16.23 10.40
C SER A 18 -8.16 -14.94 10.41
N THR A 19 -8.30 -14.16 9.35
CA THR A 19 -7.70 -12.84 9.22
C THR A 19 -8.72 -11.88 8.62
N LYS A 20 -8.75 -10.66 9.15
CA LYS A 20 -9.59 -9.55 8.67
C LYS A 20 -8.82 -8.25 8.88
N ILE A 21 -8.05 -7.88 7.87
CA ILE A 21 -7.30 -6.62 7.80
C ILE A 21 -8.16 -5.64 6.99
N LEU A 22 -8.46 -4.49 7.58
CA LEU A 22 -9.27 -3.46 6.94
C LEU A 22 -8.41 -2.62 5.99
N PRO A 23 -8.95 -2.13 4.86
CA PRO A 23 -8.22 -1.26 3.95
C PRO A 23 -7.98 0.13 4.56
N HIS A 24 -6.88 0.77 4.15
CA HIS A 24 -6.47 2.11 4.57
C HIS A 24 -6.20 3.02 3.38
N ASN A 25 -6.26 4.33 3.62
CA ASN A 25 -6.06 5.31 2.58
C ASN A 25 -4.60 5.33 2.08
N PHE A 26 -4.42 5.40 0.76
CA PHE A 26 -3.11 5.41 0.12
C PHE A 26 -2.22 6.57 0.59
N ILE A 27 -2.77 7.78 0.64
CA ILE A 27 -2.03 8.98 1.02
C ILE A 27 -1.62 8.92 2.49
N GLU A 28 -2.53 8.48 3.36
CA GLU A 28 -2.27 8.37 4.79
C GLU A 28 -1.22 7.29 5.10
N LEU A 29 -1.24 6.17 4.39
CA LEU A 29 -0.21 5.13 4.51
C LEU A 29 1.16 5.69 4.18
N ILE A 30 1.28 6.48 3.11
CA ILE A 30 2.55 7.13 2.75
C ILE A 30 2.99 8.12 3.82
N ASP A 31 2.09 9.01 4.26
CA ASP A 31 2.42 10.02 5.28
C ASP A 31 2.81 9.35 6.61
N ALA A 32 2.20 8.22 6.94
CA ALA A 32 2.52 7.42 8.11
C ALA A 32 3.86 6.68 7.97
N SER A 33 4.18 6.12 6.80
CA SER A 33 5.50 5.57 6.50
C SER A 33 6.60 6.62 6.63
N ILE A 34 6.38 7.84 6.11
CA ILE A 34 7.33 8.96 6.27
C ILE A 34 7.49 9.33 7.75
N LYS A 35 6.40 9.40 8.52
CA LYS A 35 6.45 9.68 9.97
C LYS A 35 7.24 8.60 10.72
N HIS A 36 7.02 7.32 10.40
CA HIS A 36 7.77 6.20 10.96
C HIS A 36 9.28 6.35 10.75
N LEU A 37 9.68 6.60 9.50
CA LEU A 37 11.09 6.82 9.12
C LEU A 37 11.73 8.01 9.86
N GLN A 38 10.94 9.02 10.20
CA GLN A 38 11.37 10.18 10.98
C GLN A 38 11.32 9.96 12.51
N GLY A 39 11.00 8.76 12.99
CA GLY A 39 10.85 8.45 14.41
C GLY A 39 9.64 9.11 15.07
N LYS A 40 8.67 9.58 14.28
CA LYS A 40 7.45 10.26 14.77
C LYS A 40 6.33 9.24 14.99
N ARG A 41 5.50 9.52 16.00
CA ARG A 41 4.26 8.77 16.21
C ARG A 41 3.25 9.09 15.11
N PHE A 42 2.46 8.11 14.74
CA PHE A 42 1.37 8.26 13.77
C PHE A 42 0.19 7.38 14.19
N THR A 43 -0.96 7.67 13.60
CA THR A 43 -2.17 6.89 13.74
C THR A 43 -2.81 6.87 12.37
N ILE A 44 -3.29 5.70 11.96
CA ILE A 44 -3.99 5.51 10.69
C ILE A 44 -5.31 4.82 10.95
N LEU A 45 -6.35 5.30 10.26
CA LEU A 45 -7.70 4.76 10.38
C LEU A 45 -8.09 4.14 9.04
N PRO A 46 -8.89 3.05 9.06
CA PRO A 46 -9.38 2.45 7.84
C PRO A 46 -10.08 3.44 6.91
N ASP A 47 -9.99 3.18 5.61
CA ASP A 47 -10.67 3.92 4.56
C ASP A 47 -11.26 2.92 3.57
N PHE A 48 -12.58 2.96 3.41
CA PHE A 48 -13.32 1.92 2.70
C PHE A 48 -13.59 2.36 1.25
N PRO A 49 -13.37 1.46 0.27
CA PRO A 49 -13.65 1.76 -1.14
C PRO A 49 -15.10 2.15 -1.44
N THR A 50 -16.04 1.65 -0.63
CA THR A 50 -17.49 1.90 -0.73
C THR A 50 -17.92 3.24 -0.15
N ALA A 51 -16.97 4.08 0.28
CA ALA A 51 -17.23 5.28 1.07
C ALA A 51 -18.04 4.92 2.35
N GLY A 52 -19.00 5.76 2.72
CA GLY A 52 -19.81 5.60 3.93
C GLY A 52 -19.26 6.36 5.12
N ILE A 53 -19.99 6.23 6.23
CA ILE A 53 -19.65 6.87 7.50
C ILE A 53 -19.13 5.79 8.44
N ALA A 54 -18.00 6.02 9.10
CA ALA A 54 -17.41 5.06 10.02
C ALA A 54 -17.02 5.68 11.36
N ASP A 55 -17.25 4.90 12.42
CA ASP A 55 -16.85 5.19 13.79
C ASP A 55 -15.72 4.25 14.20
N PHE A 56 -14.58 4.86 14.52
CA PHE A 56 -13.34 4.20 14.90
C PHE A 56 -13.02 4.31 16.39
N SER A 57 -13.96 4.78 17.22
CA SER A 57 -13.74 4.99 18.67
C SER A 57 -13.25 3.73 19.39
N ASN A 58 -13.69 2.55 18.92
CA ASN A 58 -13.29 1.24 19.45
C ASN A 58 -12.33 0.48 18.54
N TYR A 59 -11.69 1.14 17.56
CA TYR A 59 -10.83 0.47 16.59
C TYR A 59 -9.56 -0.14 17.22
N ASN A 60 -9.03 0.52 18.26
CA ASN A 60 -7.87 0.05 19.04
C ASN A 60 -6.68 -0.39 18.15
N ASP A 61 -6.26 0.44 17.20
CA ASP A 61 -5.18 0.15 16.23
C ASP A 61 -5.38 -1.15 15.41
N GLY A 62 -6.62 -1.62 15.28
CA GLY A 62 -6.92 -2.89 14.60
C GLY A 62 -6.51 -4.14 15.38
N LEU A 63 -6.23 -4.00 16.69
CA LEU A 63 -5.97 -5.12 17.58
C LEU A 63 -7.18 -6.05 17.70
N ARG A 64 -6.90 -7.31 18.06
CA ARG A 64 -7.94 -8.30 18.36
C ARG A 64 -8.85 -7.78 19.48
N GLY A 65 -10.16 -7.78 19.22
CA GLY A 65 -11.16 -7.22 20.13
C GLY A 65 -11.53 -5.77 19.83
N GLY A 66 -10.78 -5.10 18.94
CA GLY A 66 -11.21 -3.84 18.33
C GLY A 66 -12.49 -4.03 17.50
N LYS A 67 -13.20 -2.93 17.28
CA LYS A 67 -14.47 -2.90 16.57
C LYS A 67 -14.61 -1.57 15.81
N VAL A 68 -15.00 -1.66 14.55
CA VAL A 68 -15.37 -0.51 13.72
C VAL A 68 -16.86 -0.61 13.41
N ARG A 69 -17.61 0.47 13.60
CA ARG A 69 -18.99 0.56 13.12
C ARG A 69 -18.99 1.32 11.80
N VAL A 70 -19.67 0.79 10.80
CA VAL A 70 -19.81 1.42 9.48
C VAL A 70 -21.30 1.59 9.18
N ARG A 71 -21.70 2.78 8.74
CA ARG A 71 -23.08 3.13 8.41
C ARG A 71 -23.22 3.47 6.93
N SER A 72 -24.37 3.11 6.39
CA SER A 72 -24.85 3.57 5.09
C SER A 72 -25.21 5.04 5.18
N LYS A 73 -24.97 5.78 4.11
CA LYS A 73 -25.41 7.18 4.01
C LYS A 73 -26.87 7.21 3.59
N ILE A 74 -27.72 7.65 4.51
CA ILE A 74 -29.17 7.75 4.30
C ILE A 74 -29.55 9.22 4.31
N SER A 75 -30.24 9.67 3.27
CA SER A 75 -30.78 11.02 3.16
C SER A 75 -32.29 10.98 2.97
N GLN A 76 -32.96 12.06 3.36
CA GLN A 76 -34.38 12.22 3.15
C GLN A 76 -34.62 12.92 1.81
N LEU A 77 -35.33 12.26 0.88
CA LEU A 77 -35.72 12.86 -0.39
C LEU A 77 -37.01 13.65 -0.26
N ASP A 78 -37.99 13.08 0.42
CA ASP A 78 -39.28 13.71 0.69
C ASP A 78 -39.85 13.22 2.03
N LYS A 79 -41.07 13.64 2.40
CA LYS A 79 -41.66 13.30 3.71
C LYS A 79 -41.84 11.80 3.94
N ASN A 80 -41.91 11.00 2.88
CA ASN A 80 -42.23 9.57 2.95
C ASN A 80 -41.19 8.70 2.23
N THR A 81 -40.06 9.22 1.80
CA THR A 81 -39.06 8.49 1.02
C THR A 81 -37.66 8.81 1.52
N LEU A 82 -36.93 7.75 1.86
CA LEU A 82 -35.51 7.79 2.20
C LEU A 82 -34.68 7.27 1.01
N VAL A 83 -33.50 7.82 0.82
CA VAL A 83 -32.53 7.41 -0.21
C VAL A 83 -31.27 6.93 0.47
N ILE A 84 -30.82 5.74 0.12
CA ILE A 84 -29.53 5.20 0.52
C ILE A 84 -28.57 5.36 -0.66
N THR A 85 -27.52 6.16 -0.49
CA THR A 85 -26.55 6.48 -1.56
C THR A 85 -25.21 5.77 -1.41
N GLU A 86 -24.87 5.31 -0.19
CA GLU A 86 -23.60 4.63 0.09
C GLU A 86 -23.86 3.44 0.99
N LEU A 87 -23.19 2.32 0.73
CA LEU A 87 -23.37 1.06 1.48
C LEU A 87 -22.28 0.88 2.54
N PRO A 88 -22.57 0.19 3.65
CA PRO A 88 -21.53 -0.18 4.60
C PRO A 88 -20.57 -1.18 3.97
N PHE A 89 -19.30 -1.09 4.33
CA PHE A 89 -18.25 -1.96 3.81
C PHE A 89 -18.59 -3.45 4.05
N GLY A 90 -18.43 -4.27 3.02
CA GLY A 90 -18.74 -5.70 3.04
C GLY A 90 -20.22 -6.05 2.82
N THR A 91 -21.09 -5.07 2.54
CA THR A 91 -22.52 -5.29 2.24
C THR A 91 -22.81 -5.05 0.75
N THR A 92 -23.78 -5.77 0.20
CA THR A 92 -24.27 -5.61 -1.18
C THR A 92 -25.66 -4.99 -1.18
N THR A 93 -26.10 -4.39 -2.28
CA THR A 93 -27.47 -3.83 -2.40
C THR A 93 -28.52 -4.88 -2.06
N SER A 94 -28.41 -6.08 -2.63
CA SER A 94 -29.34 -7.18 -2.39
C SER A 94 -29.36 -7.62 -0.92
N SER A 95 -28.19 -7.79 -0.29
CA SER A 95 -28.13 -8.22 1.12
C SER A 95 -28.64 -7.14 2.08
N LEU A 96 -28.47 -5.86 1.74
CA LEU A 96 -29.06 -4.75 2.46
C LEU A 96 -30.59 -4.77 2.33
N ILE A 97 -31.13 -4.86 1.11
CA ILE A 97 -32.58 -4.90 0.85
C ILE A 97 -33.21 -6.08 1.58
N ASP A 98 -32.61 -7.27 1.52
CA ASP A 98 -33.07 -8.46 2.24
C ASP A 98 -33.10 -8.24 3.76
N SER A 99 -32.11 -7.52 4.31
CA SER A 99 -32.07 -7.20 5.73
C SER A 99 -33.22 -6.28 6.15
N ILE A 100 -33.56 -5.31 5.29
CA ILE A 100 -34.67 -4.38 5.50
C ILE A 100 -36.00 -5.13 5.43
N LEU A 101 -36.20 -5.99 4.42
CA LEU A 101 -37.41 -6.80 4.28
C LEU A 101 -37.61 -7.72 5.49
N LYS A 102 -36.55 -8.42 5.93
CA LYS A 102 -36.61 -9.27 7.14
C LYS A 102 -36.93 -8.48 8.41
N ALA A 103 -36.44 -7.25 8.54
CA ALA A 103 -36.77 -6.40 9.69
C ALA A 103 -38.22 -5.90 9.63
N ASN A 104 -38.75 -5.67 8.43
CA ASN A 104 -40.15 -5.31 8.19
C ASN A 104 -41.09 -6.47 8.52
N ASP A 105 -40.78 -7.69 8.09
CA ASP A 105 -41.58 -8.89 8.39
C ASP A 105 -41.63 -9.21 9.88
N LYS A 106 -40.54 -8.91 10.60
CA LYS A 106 -40.47 -9.01 12.07
C LYS A 106 -41.20 -7.88 12.80
N GLY A 107 -41.78 -6.93 12.07
CA GLY A 107 -42.49 -5.77 12.62
C GLY A 107 -41.61 -4.77 13.37
N LYS A 108 -40.28 -4.86 13.23
CA LYS A 108 -39.33 -3.95 13.89
C LYS A 108 -39.28 -2.59 13.19
N ILE A 109 -39.42 -2.62 11.86
CA ILE A 109 -39.55 -1.43 11.00
C ILE A 109 -40.83 -1.56 10.18
N LYS A 110 -41.31 -0.44 9.61
CA LYS A 110 -42.45 -0.43 8.69
C LYS A 110 -42.06 0.26 7.40
N VAL A 111 -42.02 -0.50 6.32
CA VAL A 111 -41.67 -0.03 4.97
C VAL A 111 -42.80 -0.41 4.03
N LYS A 112 -43.19 0.52 3.15
CA LYS A 112 -44.26 0.33 2.17
C LYS A 112 -43.75 -0.37 0.92
N LYS A 113 -42.63 0.10 0.37
CA LYS A 113 -42.00 -0.41 -0.84
C LYS A 113 -40.52 -0.05 -0.83
N ILE A 114 -39.70 -0.89 -1.44
CA ILE A 114 -38.29 -0.61 -1.72
C ILE A 114 -38.10 -0.65 -3.24
N GLU A 115 -37.41 0.33 -3.79
CA GLU A 115 -37.01 0.37 -5.20
C GLU A 115 -35.48 0.45 -5.29
N ASP A 116 -34.88 -0.40 -6.12
CA ASP A 116 -33.45 -0.39 -6.37
C ASP A 116 -33.21 0.23 -7.76
N ASN A 117 -32.69 1.45 -7.76
CA ASN A 117 -32.30 2.20 -8.97
C ASN A 117 -30.77 2.16 -9.17
N THR A 118 -30.08 1.28 -8.45
CA THR A 118 -28.62 1.19 -8.51
C THR A 118 -28.16 0.86 -9.92
N ALA A 119 -27.30 1.73 -10.47
CA ALA A 119 -26.65 1.54 -11.76
C ALA A 119 -25.13 1.66 -11.57
N ALA A 120 -24.55 2.78 -11.98
CA ALA A 120 -23.15 3.09 -11.69
C ALA A 120 -22.96 3.57 -10.24
N GLU A 121 -23.95 4.28 -9.71
CA GLU A 121 -24.01 4.78 -8.33
C GLU A 121 -25.11 4.00 -7.58
N VAL A 122 -24.91 3.81 -6.27
CA VAL A 122 -25.91 3.15 -5.42
C VAL A 122 -27.08 4.11 -5.19
N GLU A 123 -28.29 3.65 -5.49
CA GLU A 123 -29.51 4.40 -5.21
C GLU A 123 -30.64 3.44 -4.81
N ILE A 124 -30.90 3.34 -3.51
CA ILE A 124 -32.01 2.53 -2.99
C ILE A 124 -33.05 3.47 -2.37
N LEU A 125 -34.25 3.46 -2.93
CA LEU A 125 -35.40 4.23 -2.44
C LEU A 125 -36.20 3.37 -1.47
N VAL A 126 -36.37 3.89 -0.25
CA VAL A 126 -37.16 3.25 0.80
C VAL A 126 -38.41 4.10 1.05
N HIS A 127 -39.55 3.63 0.56
CA HIS A 127 -40.83 4.32 0.75
C HIS A 127 -41.45 3.92 2.08
N LEU A 128 -41.75 4.94 2.89
CA LEU A 128 -42.36 4.83 4.20
C LEU A 128 -43.89 4.94 4.11
N PRO A 129 -44.63 4.21 4.96
CA PRO A 129 -46.05 4.45 5.17
C PRO A 129 -46.33 5.86 5.72
N SER A 130 -47.49 6.42 5.37
CA SER A 130 -47.91 7.75 5.85
C SER A 130 -47.96 7.83 7.37
N GLY A 131 -47.42 8.92 7.94
CA GLY A 131 -47.46 9.21 9.39
C GLY A 131 -46.25 8.71 10.18
N LEU A 132 -45.24 8.12 9.54
CA LEU A 132 -43.95 7.81 10.16
C LEU A 132 -42.99 9.01 10.06
N SER A 133 -42.18 9.20 11.08
CA SER A 133 -41.08 10.18 11.06
C SER A 133 -39.89 9.58 10.30
N PRO A 134 -39.37 10.27 9.27
CA PRO A 134 -38.18 9.85 8.54
C PRO A 134 -36.98 9.63 9.47
N ASP A 135 -36.70 10.58 10.36
CA ASP A 135 -35.56 10.51 11.29
C ASP A 135 -35.62 9.27 12.20
N LYS A 136 -36.78 9.01 12.82
CA LYS A 136 -36.96 7.80 13.65
C LYS A 136 -36.83 6.51 12.84
N THR A 137 -37.19 6.55 11.56
CA THR A 137 -37.08 5.39 10.69
C THR A 137 -35.62 5.16 10.28
N ILE A 138 -34.84 6.23 10.06
CA ILE A 138 -33.39 6.15 9.84
C ILE A 138 -32.71 5.48 11.03
N ASP A 139 -33.03 5.90 12.26
CA ASP A 139 -32.51 5.26 13.48
C ASP A 139 -32.90 3.77 13.54
N ALA A 140 -34.12 3.44 13.12
CA ALA A 140 -34.62 2.07 13.12
C ALA A 140 -33.91 1.20 12.07
N LEU A 141 -33.60 1.78 10.90
CA LEU A 141 -32.79 1.12 9.87
C LEU A 141 -31.39 0.84 10.42
N TYR A 142 -30.72 1.81 11.02
CA TYR A 142 -29.41 1.58 11.64
C TYR A 142 -29.44 0.51 12.75
N ALA A 143 -30.47 0.48 13.60
CA ALA A 143 -30.53 -0.47 14.71
C ALA A 143 -30.90 -1.91 14.32
N PHE A 144 -31.69 -2.10 13.24
CA PHE A 144 -32.32 -3.39 12.95
C PHE A 144 -31.99 -3.98 11.58
N THR A 145 -31.26 -3.27 10.73
CA THR A 145 -30.89 -3.74 9.39
C THR A 145 -29.38 -3.69 9.19
N SER A 146 -28.90 -4.19 8.06
CA SER A 146 -27.48 -4.09 7.68
C SER A 146 -27.09 -2.67 7.24
N CYS A 147 -27.93 -1.64 7.47
CA CYS A 147 -27.57 -0.23 7.27
C CYS A 147 -26.48 0.22 8.25
N GLU A 148 -26.36 -0.43 9.40
CA GLU A 148 -25.18 -0.36 10.25
C GLU A 148 -24.54 -1.76 10.33
N SER A 149 -23.25 -1.85 10.05
CA SER A 149 -22.48 -3.07 10.20
C SER A 149 -21.33 -2.87 11.18
N SER A 150 -21.03 -3.91 11.94
CA SER A 150 -19.90 -3.95 12.85
C SER A 150 -18.84 -4.85 12.29
N ILE A 151 -17.61 -4.35 12.17
CA ILE A 151 -16.47 -5.09 11.64
C ILE A 151 -15.41 -5.20 12.72
N SER A 152 -15.01 -6.44 13.02
CA SER A 152 -13.96 -6.73 13.99
C SER A 152 -12.66 -7.06 13.25
N PRO A 153 -11.63 -6.20 13.31
CA PRO A 153 -10.33 -6.51 12.72
C PRO A 153 -9.64 -7.67 13.45
N LEU A 154 -8.89 -8.45 12.69
CA LEU A 154 -8.02 -9.52 13.18
C LEU A 154 -6.78 -9.60 12.29
N GLY A 155 -5.67 -9.06 12.77
CA GLY A 155 -4.42 -9.02 12.02
C GLY A 155 -3.62 -10.31 12.14
N CYS A 156 -3.85 -11.27 11.25
CA CYS A 156 -3.00 -12.46 11.12
C CYS A 156 -2.33 -12.47 9.74
N VAL A 157 -1.00 -12.55 9.71
CA VAL A 157 -0.18 -12.60 8.49
C VAL A 157 0.71 -13.83 8.51
N ILE A 158 1.35 -14.14 7.38
CA ILE A 158 2.34 -15.21 7.29
C ILE A 158 3.73 -14.57 7.28
N GLU A 159 4.58 -14.99 8.21
CA GLU A 159 5.98 -14.59 8.30
C GLU A 159 6.81 -15.88 8.51
N ASP A 160 7.88 -16.06 7.73
CA ASP A 160 8.72 -17.27 7.76
C ASP A 160 7.93 -18.60 7.69
N ASN A 161 6.94 -18.65 6.78
CA ASN A 161 6.03 -19.79 6.59
C ASN A 161 5.20 -20.17 7.84
N LYS A 162 5.04 -19.24 8.79
CA LYS A 162 4.25 -19.44 10.01
C LYS A 162 3.20 -18.34 10.18
N PRO A 163 2.01 -18.66 10.74
CA PRO A 163 1.03 -17.65 11.06
C PRO A 163 1.51 -16.81 12.25
N LEU A 164 1.48 -15.49 12.10
CA LEU A 164 1.80 -14.52 13.13
C LEU A 164 0.63 -13.55 13.33
N PHE A 165 0.20 -13.41 14.58
CA PHE A 165 -0.73 -12.34 14.97
C PHE A 165 0.07 -11.06 15.21
N VAL A 166 -0.17 -10.06 14.37
CA VAL A 166 0.54 -8.78 14.47
C VAL A 166 -0.19 -7.88 15.47
N GLY A 167 0.57 -7.17 16.30
CA GLY A 167 0.08 -6.34 17.39
C GLY A 167 -0.56 -5.00 16.96
N GLY A 168 -1.28 -4.98 15.84
CA GLY A 168 -1.98 -3.80 15.32
C GLY A 168 -1.47 -3.34 13.96
N VAL A 169 -2.20 -2.39 13.38
CA VAL A 169 -1.94 -1.84 12.04
C VAL A 169 -0.70 -0.94 12.05
N THR A 170 -0.44 -0.23 13.15
CA THR A 170 0.78 0.56 13.30
C THR A 170 2.00 -0.33 13.12
N GLU A 171 2.05 -1.49 13.78
CA GLU A 171 3.15 -2.45 13.67
C GLU A 171 3.26 -3.05 12.26
N MET A 172 2.13 -3.41 11.63
CA MET A 172 2.13 -3.88 10.23
C MET A 172 2.74 -2.84 9.29
N LEU A 173 2.40 -1.56 9.46
CA LEU A 173 2.93 -0.49 8.61
C LEU A 173 4.44 -0.32 8.82
N ARG A 174 4.91 -0.36 10.09
CA ARG A 174 6.34 -0.27 10.40
C ARG A 174 7.12 -1.34 9.69
N ARG A 175 6.75 -2.61 9.88
CA ARG A 175 7.38 -3.76 9.21
C ARG A 175 7.38 -3.62 7.69
N SER A 176 6.25 -3.23 7.10
CA SER A 176 6.16 -3.02 5.65
C SER A 176 7.05 -1.88 5.16
N THR A 177 7.20 -0.83 5.97
CA THR A 177 8.04 0.33 5.65
C THR A 177 9.51 -0.03 5.77
N ASP A 178 9.91 -0.72 6.83
CA ASP A 178 11.28 -1.19 7.06
C ASP A 178 11.71 -2.16 5.96
N ASN A 179 10.85 -3.12 5.59
CA ASN A 179 11.11 -4.01 4.45
C ASN A 179 11.24 -3.23 3.12
N THR A 180 10.51 -2.12 2.95
CA THR A 180 10.68 -1.26 1.77
C THR A 180 12.05 -0.58 1.78
N VAL A 181 12.52 -0.12 2.94
CA VAL A 181 13.86 0.46 3.09
C VAL A 181 14.96 -0.57 2.76
N ASP A 182 14.82 -1.79 3.26
CA ASP A 182 15.78 -2.87 2.99
C ASP A 182 15.85 -3.22 1.51
N LEU A 183 14.70 -3.29 0.83
CA LEU A 183 14.66 -3.53 -0.61
C LEU A 183 15.25 -2.35 -1.42
N LEU A 184 15.01 -1.10 -1.02
CA LEU A 184 15.65 0.06 -1.64
C LEU A 184 17.17 0.05 -1.45
N LYS A 185 17.65 -0.39 -0.28
CA LYS A 185 19.08 -0.58 -0.02
C LYS A 185 19.68 -1.63 -0.96
N GLN A 186 19.04 -2.79 -1.07
CA GLN A 186 19.49 -3.84 -1.99
C GLN A 186 19.53 -3.35 -3.44
N GLU A 187 18.52 -2.59 -3.88
CA GLU A 187 18.49 -1.99 -5.20
C GLU A 187 19.67 -1.03 -5.43
N LEU A 188 19.99 -0.19 -4.44
CA LEU A 188 21.15 0.71 -4.50
C LEU A 188 22.48 -0.03 -4.47
N GLU A 189 22.61 -1.10 -3.69
CA GLU A 189 23.81 -1.94 -3.63
C GLU A 189 24.06 -2.68 -4.95
N ILE A 190 23.01 -3.20 -5.59
CA ILE A 190 23.10 -3.83 -6.91
C ILE A 190 23.56 -2.81 -7.95
N ARG A 191 22.90 -1.63 -8.00
CA ARG A 191 23.30 -0.55 -8.92
C ARG A 191 24.71 -0.05 -8.67
N LEU A 192 25.14 0.03 -7.41
CA LEU A 192 26.51 0.38 -7.06
C LEU A 192 27.50 -0.64 -7.64
N GLY A 193 27.21 -1.94 -7.48
CA GLY A 193 28.01 -3.02 -8.06
C GLY A 193 28.11 -2.92 -9.58
N GLU A 194 26.99 -2.68 -10.27
CA GLU A 194 26.95 -2.49 -11.73
C GLU A 194 27.79 -1.29 -12.18
N PHE A 195 27.70 -0.15 -11.49
CA PHE A 195 28.51 1.02 -11.84
C PHE A 195 29.99 0.85 -11.49
N GLU A 196 30.32 0.20 -10.38
CA GLU A 196 31.71 -0.11 -10.03
C GLU A 196 32.34 -1.09 -11.04
N GLU A 197 31.56 -2.05 -11.55
CA GLU A 197 32.00 -2.94 -12.64
C GLU A 197 32.21 -2.18 -13.96
N GLN A 198 31.26 -1.32 -14.34
CA GLN A 198 31.39 -0.48 -15.53
C GLN A 198 32.59 0.47 -15.44
N TRP A 199 32.83 1.06 -14.26
CA TRP A 199 33.97 1.92 -13.98
C TRP A 199 35.28 1.13 -14.06
N HIS A 200 35.32 -0.08 -13.51
CA HIS A 200 36.49 -0.95 -13.57
C HIS A 200 36.85 -1.28 -15.02
N PHE A 201 35.88 -1.70 -15.83
CA PHE A 201 36.11 -2.02 -17.23
C PHE A 201 36.53 -0.79 -18.05
N ALA A 202 35.87 0.36 -17.86
CA ALA A 202 36.23 1.59 -18.56
C ALA A 202 37.65 2.05 -18.20
N SER A 203 38.06 1.89 -16.93
CA SER A 203 39.41 2.19 -16.47
C SER A 203 40.44 1.26 -17.10
N LEU A 204 40.15 -0.04 -17.17
CA LEU A 204 41.02 -1.01 -17.85
C LEU A 204 41.16 -0.72 -19.35
N GLU A 205 40.05 -0.43 -20.05
CA GLU A 205 40.07 -0.05 -21.49
C GLU A 205 40.96 1.19 -21.69
N ARG A 206 40.86 2.19 -20.80
CA ARG A 206 41.72 3.39 -20.84
C ARG A 206 43.20 3.05 -20.63
N ILE A 207 43.55 2.31 -19.58
CA ILE A 207 44.94 1.93 -19.26
C ILE A 207 45.55 1.12 -20.42
N PHE A 208 44.78 0.20 -20.99
CA PHE A 208 45.19 -0.65 -22.10
C PHE A 208 45.57 0.15 -23.35
N ILE A 209 44.77 1.19 -23.66
CA ILE A 209 44.99 2.06 -24.81
C ILE A 209 46.12 3.08 -24.54
N GLU A 210 46.10 3.73 -23.38
CA GLU A 210 47.02 4.83 -23.03
C GLU A 210 48.46 4.36 -22.92
N ASN A 211 48.70 3.22 -22.27
CA ASN A 211 50.03 2.64 -22.12
C ASN A 211 50.46 1.77 -23.32
N ARG A 212 49.63 1.68 -24.35
CA ARG A 212 49.89 0.90 -25.57
C ARG A 212 50.21 -0.58 -25.31
N ILE A 213 49.53 -1.18 -24.32
CA ILE A 213 49.72 -2.59 -23.92
C ILE A 213 49.40 -3.55 -25.09
N TYR A 214 48.55 -3.11 -26.03
CA TYR A 214 48.28 -3.83 -27.27
C TYR A 214 49.50 -4.07 -28.17
N ARG A 215 50.65 -3.42 -27.93
CA ARG A 215 51.90 -3.70 -28.66
C ARG A 215 52.64 -4.90 -28.10
N ASP A 216 52.54 -5.12 -26.79
CA ASP A 216 53.23 -6.19 -26.09
C ASP A 216 52.64 -7.58 -26.44
N ILE A 217 51.43 -7.61 -27.02
CA ILE A 217 50.78 -8.81 -27.53
C ILE A 217 51.12 -9.13 -29.00
N GLU A 218 51.79 -8.23 -29.73
CA GLU A 218 52.11 -8.43 -31.16
C GLU A 218 53.15 -9.54 -31.38
N GLU A 219 54.01 -9.79 -30.40
CA GLU A 219 55.09 -10.80 -30.45
C GLU A 219 54.69 -12.15 -29.82
N GLU A 220 53.49 -12.27 -29.25
CA GLU A 220 53.03 -13.47 -28.55
C GLU A 220 52.35 -14.49 -29.49
N GLU A 221 52.84 -15.73 -29.49
CA GLU A 221 52.36 -16.80 -30.38
C GLU A 221 51.22 -17.65 -29.79
N THR A 222 50.95 -17.50 -28.48
CA THR A 222 49.98 -18.37 -27.77
C THR A 222 48.96 -17.55 -26.98
N TRP A 223 47.71 -18.05 -26.90
CA TRP A 223 46.64 -17.39 -26.14
C TRP A 223 46.99 -17.18 -24.65
N PRO A 224 47.59 -18.16 -23.93
CA PRO A 224 48.08 -17.92 -22.57
C PRO A 224 49.20 -16.87 -22.50
N GLY A 225 50.04 -16.79 -23.53
CA GLY A 225 51.08 -15.76 -23.66
C GLY A 225 50.50 -14.35 -23.77
N VAL A 226 49.47 -14.18 -24.60
CA VAL A 226 48.72 -12.91 -24.75
C VAL A 226 48.11 -12.47 -23.41
N ILE A 227 47.45 -13.37 -22.68
CA ILE A 227 46.86 -13.04 -21.37
C ILE A 227 47.95 -12.60 -20.37
N ASN A 228 49.07 -13.32 -20.32
CA ASN A 228 50.18 -13.02 -19.42
C ASN A 228 50.88 -11.69 -19.76
N ALA A 229 51.02 -11.38 -21.05
CA ALA A 229 51.56 -10.10 -21.52
C ALA A 229 50.67 -8.93 -21.09
N ILE A 230 49.35 -9.07 -21.25
CA ILE A 230 48.38 -8.05 -20.82
C ILE A 230 48.39 -7.90 -19.30
N ASP A 231 48.37 -9.01 -18.55
CA ASP A 231 48.41 -8.95 -17.08
C ASP A 231 49.67 -8.20 -16.60
N LYS A 232 50.85 -8.57 -17.12
CA LYS A 232 52.12 -7.92 -16.80
C LYS A 232 52.14 -6.43 -17.15
N GLY A 233 51.54 -6.05 -18.28
CA GLY A 233 51.40 -4.65 -18.69
C GLY A 233 50.43 -3.86 -17.79
N LEU A 234 49.41 -4.52 -17.23
CA LEU A 234 48.45 -3.91 -16.32
C LEU A 234 49.01 -3.76 -14.89
N GLN A 235 49.85 -4.69 -14.42
CA GLN A 235 50.42 -4.72 -13.04
C GLN A 235 50.86 -3.35 -12.47
N PRO A 236 51.56 -2.46 -13.21
CA PRO A 236 51.98 -1.15 -12.69
C PRO A 236 50.81 -0.21 -12.37
N HIS A 237 49.65 -0.44 -13.00
CA HIS A 237 48.48 0.42 -12.96
C HIS A 237 47.30 -0.18 -12.17
N ILE A 238 47.43 -1.36 -11.55
CA ILE A 238 46.31 -2.03 -10.85
C ILE A 238 45.91 -1.32 -9.53
N LYS A 239 46.80 -0.54 -8.92
CA LYS A 239 46.61 0.00 -7.54
C LYS A 239 45.38 0.89 -7.34
N HIS A 240 44.88 1.53 -8.38
CA HIS A 240 43.70 2.42 -8.30
C HIS A 240 42.39 1.70 -8.63
N LEU A 241 42.45 0.42 -9.02
CA LEU A 241 41.27 -0.36 -9.37
C LEU A 241 40.52 -0.82 -8.11
N LYS A 242 39.18 -0.81 -8.20
CA LYS A 242 38.28 -1.18 -7.09
C LYS A 242 38.20 -2.69 -6.85
N ARG A 243 38.55 -3.51 -7.86
CA ARG A 243 38.62 -4.97 -7.78
C ARG A 243 39.87 -5.49 -8.49
N ALA A 244 40.24 -6.73 -8.19
CA ALA A 244 41.29 -7.44 -8.91
C ALA A 244 40.85 -7.71 -10.36
N VAL A 245 41.83 -7.64 -11.27
CA VAL A 245 41.64 -7.98 -12.67
C VAL A 245 41.52 -9.49 -12.80
N THR A 246 40.47 -9.97 -13.47
CA THR A 246 40.28 -11.40 -13.75
C THR A 246 40.70 -11.73 -15.19
N GLU A 247 40.93 -13.02 -15.47
CA GLU A 247 41.19 -13.48 -16.84
C GLU A 247 40.04 -13.14 -17.80
N GLU A 248 38.80 -13.08 -17.32
CA GLU A 248 37.63 -12.65 -18.10
C GLU A 248 37.73 -11.16 -18.48
N ASP A 249 38.21 -10.31 -17.57
CA ASP A 249 38.43 -8.89 -17.87
C ASP A 249 39.50 -8.73 -18.95
N ILE A 250 40.61 -9.46 -18.84
CA ILE A 250 41.71 -9.46 -19.83
C ILE A 250 41.20 -9.95 -21.19
N THR A 251 40.43 -11.05 -21.20
CA THR A 251 39.82 -11.58 -22.42
C THR A 251 38.94 -10.52 -23.09
N ARG A 252 38.12 -9.82 -22.31
CA ARG A 252 37.24 -8.74 -22.82
C ARG A 252 38.03 -7.54 -23.36
N LEU A 253 39.24 -7.26 -22.86
CA LEU A 253 40.12 -6.23 -23.41
C LEU A 253 40.65 -6.61 -24.81
N THR A 254 40.88 -7.89 -25.09
CA THR A 254 41.32 -8.33 -26.42
C THR A 254 40.27 -8.11 -27.52
N GLU A 255 39.00 -7.97 -27.14
CA GLU A 255 37.89 -7.72 -28.07
C GLU A 255 37.70 -6.24 -28.42
N ILE A 256 38.52 -5.34 -27.89
CA ILE A 256 38.44 -3.90 -28.17
C ILE A 256 38.70 -3.67 -29.67
N ARG A 257 37.77 -2.97 -30.32
CA ARG A 257 37.90 -2.65 -31.75
C ARG A 257 38.97 -1.57 -31.95
N ILE A 258 39.89 -1.79 -32.90
CA ILE A 258 40.99 -0.86 -33.27
C ILE A 258 40.53 0.59 -33.46
N LYS A 259 39.31 0.80 -34.00
CA LYS A 259 38.74 2.14 -34.19
C LYS A 259 38.57 2.95 -32.89
N ARG A 260 38.58 2.32 -31.72
CA ARG A 260 38.45 2.95 -30.39
C ARG A 260 39.78 3.40 -29.78
N ILE A 261 40.90 3.25 -30.50
CA ILE A 261 42.25 3.62 -30.04
C ILE A 261 42.54 5.12 -30.30
N SER A 262 41.61 5.84 -30.93
CA SER A 262 41.82 7.25 -31.29
C SER A 262 41.87 8.16 -30.05
N LYS A 263 42.58 9.29 -30.15
CA LYS A 263 42.62 10.30 -29.07
C LYS A 263 41.21 10.78 -28.66
N PHE A 264 40.30 10.88 -29.62
CA PHE A 264 38.90 11.23 -29.38
C PHE A 264 38.16 10.20 -28.51
N ASP A 265 38.44 8.91 -28.69
CA ASP A 265 37.83 7.86 -27.88
C ASP A 265 38.42 7.80 -26.46
N ILE A 266 39.69 8.18 -26.28
CA ILE A 266 40.32 8.30 -24.95
C ILE A 266 39.65 9.42 -24.14
N ASP A 267 39.47 10.61 -24.72
CA ASP A 267 38.80 11.74 -24.05
C ASP A 267 37.35 11.37 -23.68
N LYS A 268 36.66 10.63 -24.57
CA LYS A 268 35.30 10.13 -24.32
C LYS A 268 35.25 9.04 -23.23
N ALA A 269 36.25 8.17 -23.18
CA ALA A 269 36.38 7.18 -22.10
C ALA A 269 36.61 7.87 -20.75
N GLN A 270 37.42 8.93 -20.71
CA GLN A 270 37.62 9.74 -19.50
C GLN A 270 36.31 10.38 -19.03
N GLN A 271 35.57 11.06 -19.92
CA GLN A 271 34.27 11.65 -19.58
C GLN A 271 33.28 10.60 -19.04
N LYS A 272 33.32 9.38 -19.57
CA LYS A 272 32.50 8.27 -19.07
C LYS A 272 32.92 7.82 -17.67
N ILE A 273 34.23 7.75 -17.41
CA ILE A 273 34.76 7.42 -16.08
C ILE A 273 34.34 8.49 -15.08
N ASP A 274 34.51 9.77 -15.40
CA ASP A 274 34.13 10.90 -14.54
C ASP A 274 32.62 10.84 -14.21
N ALA A 275 31.77 10.63 -15.21
CA ALA A 275 30.33 10.49 -15.00
C ALA A 275 29.96 9.27 -14.14
N LEU A 276 30.68 8.15 -14.28
CA LEU A 276 30.49 6.97 -13.42
C LEU A 276 30.95 7.25 -11.99
N GLU A 277 32.03 8.01 -11.80
CA GLU A 277 32.49 8.42 -10.46
C GLU A 277 31.44 9.29 -9.75
N ASP A 278 30.85 10.25 -10.47
CA ASP A 278 29.76 11.08 -9.96
C ASP A 278 28.54 10.23 -9.57
N GLN A 279 28.12 9.29 -10.41
CA GLN A 279 26.99 8.38 -10.13
C GLN A 279 27.27 7.47 -8.92
N ILE A 280 28.50 6.95 -8.82
CA ILE A 280 28.92 6.11 -7.69
C ILE A 280 28.95 6.94 -6.40
N ALA A 281 29.42 8.18 -6.46
CA ALA A 281 29.42 9.09 -5.32
C ALA A 281 27.99 9.41 -4.86
N GLU A 282 27.08 9.68 -5.79
CA GLU A 282 25.66 9.89 -5.51
C GLU A 282 25.01 8.67 -4.84
N ILE A 283 25.23 7.46 -5.37
CA ILE A 283 24.69 6.23 -4.76
C ILE A 283 25.29 5.97 -3.38
N LYS A 284 26.60 6.19 -3.19
CA LYS A 284 27.23 6.08 -1.86
C LYS A 284 26.63 7.09 -0.88
N HIS A 285 26.33 8.30 -1.33
CA HIS A 285 25.63 9.30 -0.54
C HIS A 285 24.20 8.86 -0.19
N HIS A 286 23.46 8.25 -1.12
CA HIS A 286 22.14 7.68 -0.84
C HIS A 286 22.18 6.49 0.12
N LEU A 287 23.16 5.59 0.00
CA LEU A 287 23.35 4.48 0.93
C LEU A 287 23.70 4.97 2.34
N ALA A 288 24.51 6.03 2.46
CA ALA A 288 24.81 6.67 3.74
C ALA A 288 23.57 7.35 4.35
N ASN A 289 22.71 7.93 3.52
CA ASN A 289 21.49 8.64 3.92
C ASN A 289 20.23 7.89 3.47
N LEU A 290 20.18 6.59 3.74
CA LEU A 290 19.15 5.69 3.22
C LEU A 290 17.73 6.11 3.62
N ILE A 291 17.57 6.63 4.84
CA ILE A 291 16.27 7.09 5.36
C ILE A 291 15.76 8.28 4.54
N ASP A 292 16.61 9.26 4.24
CA ASP A 292 16.22 10.43 3.43
C ASP A 292 15.87 10.02 1.99
N TYR A 293 16.63 9.07 1.43
CA TYR A 293 16.32 8.49 0.13
C TYR A 293 14.96 7.78 0.13
N ALA A 294 14.66 6.99 1.17
CA ALA A 294 13.37 6.32 1.32
C ALA A 294 12.21 7.31 1.50
N VAL A 295 12.40 8.37 2.28
CA VAL A 295 11.40 9.46 2.42
C VAL A 295 11.15 10.15 1.07
N ALA A 296 12.20 10.43 0.29
CA ALA A 296 12.08 10.98 -1.05
C ALA A 296 11.33 10.03 -2.00
N TYR A 297 11.60 8.72 -1.90
CA TYR A 297 10.88 7.69 -2.64
C TYR A 297 9.37 7.71 -2.34
N PHE A 298 8.99 7.70 -1.06
CA PHE A 298 7.59 7.77 -0.64
C PHE A 298 6.91 9.09 -1.07
N THR A 299 7.64 10.21 -0.98
CA THR A 299 7.15 11.52 -1.43
C THR A 299 6.87 11.54 -2.93
N ARG A 300 7.78 10.97 -3.74
CA ARG A 300 7.58 10.80 -5.18
C ARG A 300 6.37 9.91 -5.47
N LEU A 301 6.24 8.80 -4.76
CA LEU A 301 5.10 7.88 -4.92
C LEU A 301 3.76 8.58 -4.65
N LYS A 302 3.69 9.42 -3.60
CA LYS A 302 2.51 10.24 -3.31
C LYS A 302 2.23 11.27 -4.40
N LYS A 303 3.27 11.90 -4.96
CA LYS A 303 3.11 12.87 -6.05
C LYS A 303 2.60 12.22 -7.34
N GLU A 304 3.13 11.05 -7.70
CA GLU A 304 2.80 10.36 -8.95
C GLU A 304 1.46 9.64 -8.91
N TYR A 305 1.09 9.07 -7.76
CA TYR A 305 -0.09 8.19 -7.64
C TYR A 305 -1.13 8.67 -6.63
N GLY A 306 -0.95 9.84 -6.01
CA GLY A 306 -1.85 10.35 -4.97
C GLY A 306 -3.13 11.00 -5.50
N GLU A 307 -3.11 11.52 -6.73
CA GLU A 307 -4.28 12.20 -7.32
C GLU A 307 -5.49 11.25 -7.43
N GLY A 308 -6.64 11.68 -6.90
CA GLY A 308 -7.88 10.89 -6.91
C GLY A 308 -7.91 9.75 -5.88
N ARG A 309 -6.93 9.68 -4.97
CA ARG A 309 -6.85 8.70 -3.87
C ARG A 309 -7.06 9.33 -2.50
N GLU A 310 -7.80 10.44 -2.45
CA GLU A 310 -8.23 11.05 -1.20
C GLU A 310 -9.13 10.11 -0.40
N ARG A 311 -9.21 10.36 0.90
CA ARG A 311 -10.07 9.59 1.82
C ARG A 311 -11.52 9.65 1.34
N LYS A 312 -12.16 8.48 1.25
CA LYS A 312 -13.57 8.36 0.84
C LYS A 312 -14.49 8.23 2.04
N THR A 313 -14.06 7.54 3.09
CA THR A 313 -14.86 7.31 4.29
C THR A 313 -14.91 8.57 5.17
N GLU A 314 -16.13 8.99 5.52
CA GLU A 314 -16.36 10.04 6.50
C GLU A 314 -16.18 9.49 7.92
N ILE A 315 -15.34 10.13 8.72
CA ILE A 315 -15.11 9.74 10.11
C ILE A 315 -16.11 10.47 11.00
N ARG A 316 -16.99 9.73 11.68
CA ARG A 316 -17.97 10.30 12.62
C ARG A 316 -18.18 9.37 13.81
N VAL A 317 -18.24 9.95 15.00
CA VAL A 317 -18.60 9.20 16.21
C VAL A 317 -20.11 8.97 16.23
N PHE A 318 -20.53 7.74 16.53
CA PHE A 318 -21.94 7.40 16.60
C PHE A 318 -22.44 7.43 18.04
N ASP A 319 -23.55 8.12 18.24
CA ASP A 319 -24.35 7.96 19.45
C ASP A 319 -24.98 6.56 19.47
N ASP A 320 -25.07 5.97 20.66
CA ASP A 320 -25.73 4.68 20.82
C ASP A 320 -27.23 4.84 20.58
N VAL A 321 -27.70 4.25 19.47
CA VAL A 321 -29.11 4.19 19.14
C VAL A 321 -29.77 3.19 20.09
N ASP A 322 -30.53 3.69 21.05
CA ASP A 322 -31.27 2.86 22.00
C ASP A 322 -32.38 2.11 21.26
N ALA A 323 -32.09 0.86 20.88
CA ALA A 323 -33.01 -0.02 20.17
C ALA A 323 -34.37 -0.10 20.85
N THR A 324 -34.47 0.03 22.19
CA THR A 324 -35.76 -0.05 22.89
C THR A 324 -36.66 1.16 22.67
N LYS A 325 -36.08 2.34 22.38
CA LYS A 325 -36.83 3.57 22.06
C LYS A 325 -37.30 3.63 20.61
N VAL A 326 -36.62 2.90 19.74
CA VAL A 326 -36.82 2.95 18.29
C VAL A 326 -37.78 1.84 17.79
N VAL A 327 -37.98 0.76 18.56
CA VAL A 327 -39.02 -0.22 18.25
C VAL A 327 -40.41 0.43 18.27
N ILE A 328 -41.13 0.32 17.15
CA ILE A 328 -42.55 0.68 17.08
C ILE A 328 -43.34 -0.30 17.98
N ARG A 329 -43.59 0.09 19.24
CA ARG A 329 -44.50 -0.64 20.12
C ARG A 329 -45.92 -0.48 19.59
N ASN A 330 -46.37 -1.46 18.82
CA ASN A 330 -47.73 -1.52 18.31
C ASN A 330 -48.67 -2.24 19.31
N THR A 331 -48.46 -2.05 20.62
CA THR A 331 -49.30 -2.65 21.66
C THR A 331 -50.58 -1.82 21.78
N LYS A 332 -51.67 -2.29 21.16
CA LYS A 332 -53.00 -1.73 21.40
C LYS A 332 -53.45 -2.19 22.78
N LEU A 333 -53.64 -1.23 23.69
CA LEU A 333 -54.26 -1.46 24.99
C LEU A 333 -55.76 -1.54 24.76
N TYR A 334 -56.33 -2.74 24.95
CA TYR A 334 -57.78 -2.92 24.97
C TYR A 334 -58.23 -2.79 26.42
N VAL A 335 -59.21 -1.93 26.67
CA VAL A 335 -59.85 -1.77 27.98
C VAL A 335 -61.32 -2.12 27.80
N ASN A 336 -61.76 -3.17 28.50
CA ASN A 336 -63.16 -3.51 28.64
C ASN A 336 -63.73 -2.80 29.88
N ARG A 337 -64.40 -1.67 29.65
CA ARG A 337 -64.96 -0.85 30.74
C ARG A 337 -66.17 -1.48 31.43
N GLU A 338 -66.84 -2.47 30.84
CA GLU A 338 -68.00 -3.12 31.45
C GLU A 338 -67.61 -4.20 32.47
N GLU A 339 -66.47 -4.87 32.28
CA GLU A 339 -65.97 -5.91 33.20
C GLU A 339 -64.85 -5.42 34.14
N GLY A 340 -64.35 -4.20 33.97
CA GLY A 340 -63.32 -3.61 34.84
C GLY A 340 -61.89 -4.08 34.59
N LEU A 341 -61.59 -4.59 33.39
CA LEU A 341 -60.24 -4.98 32.94
C LEU A 341 -59.79 -4.19 31.70
#